data_AF-A0A9Q1B9D3-F1
#
_entry.id   AF-A0A9Q1B9D3-F1
#
_cell.length_a   1.000
_cell.length_b   1.000
_cell.length_c   1.000
_cell.angle_alpha   90.00
_cell.angle_beta   90.00
_cell.angle_gamma   90.00
#
_symmetry.space_group_name_H-M   'P 1'
#
loop_
_entity.id
_entity.type
_entity.pdbx_description
1 polymer ?
#
loop_
_entity_poly.entity_id
_entity_poly.type
_entity_poly.pdbx_seq_one_letter_code
_entity_poly.pdbx_strand_id
1 'polypeptide(L)'
;METLKEKLKESDLYSAFREIEMPSIITLIHVELNGIGFSHEECETQKVFMQSKLTALEEQAYLLAGRTFSLTSPDDIAQVLYLELKLPPTGEVRNSDQGRVAMPTRKTLGGRGRGQMAKHFSTSKEALEKIKNLHPLPG
;
A
#
# COMPACT_ATOMS: atom_id res chain seq x y z
N MET A 1 -33.57 -28.70 3.68
CA MET A 1 -32.82 -28.91 2.42
C MET A 1 -33.74 -28.78 1.21
N GLU A 2 -34.97 -29.32 1.24
CA GLU A 2 -36.00 -29.09 0.21
C GLU A 2 -36.18 -27.62 -0.19
N THR A 3 -36.30 -26.71 0.78
CA THR A 3 -36.58 -25.28 0.52
C THR A 3 -35.48 -24.57 -0.26
N LEU A 4 -34.21 -24.98 -0.11
CA LEU A 4 -33.09 -24.39 -0.84
C LEU A 4 -33.01 -24.96 -2.27
N LYS A 5 -33.29 -26.26 -2.40
CA LYS A 5 -33.37 -26.95 -3.69
C LYS A 5 -34.48 -26.38 -4.57
N GLU A 6 -35.62 -26.04 -3.98
CA GLU A 6 -36.73 -25.39 -4.70
C GLU A 6 -36.32 -24.02 -5.23
N LYS A 7 -35.69 -23.18 -4.40
CA LYS A 7 -35.17 -21.87 -4.83
C LYS A 7 -34.11 -21.96 -5.93
N LEU A 8 -33.23 -22.96 -5.86
CA LEU A 8 -32.22 -23.23 -6.90
C LEU A 8 -32.85 -23.67 -8.23
N LYS A 9 -34.01 -24.32 -8.19
CA LYS A 9 -34.78 -24.68 -9.38
C LYS A 9 -35.56 -23.50 -9.93
N GLU A 10 -36.14 -22.65 -9.08
CA GLU A 10 -36.81 -21.40 -9.48
C GLU A 10 -35.85 -20.42 -10.19
N SER A 11 -34.55 -20.54 -9.93
CA SER A 11 -33.50 -19.72 -10.52
C SER A 11 -32.68 -20.42 -11.60
N ASP A 12 -33.09 -21.62 -12.05
CA ASP A 12 -32.39 -22.44 -13.07
C ASP A 12 -30.91 -22.77 -12.75
N LEU A 13 -30.50 -22.66 -11.49
CA LEU A 13 -29.13 -22.94 -11.02
C LEU A 13 -28.95 -24.37 -10.50
N TYR A 14 -30.03 -25.14 -10.41
CA TYR A 14 -30.00 -26.48 -9.80
C TYR A 14 -29.06 -27.45 -10.53
N SER A 15 -28.99 -27.38 -11.87
CA SER A 15 -28.06 -28.21 -12.67
C SER A 15 -26.61 -27.82 -12.41
N ALA A 16 -26.27 -26.53 -12.50
CA ALA A 16 -24.93 -26.02 -12.23
C ALA A 16 -24.46 -26.37 -10.80
N PHE A 17 -25.32 -26.21 -9.80
CA PHE A 17 -25.00 -26.62 -8.44
C PHE A 17 -24.68 -28.11 -8.35
N ARG A 18 -25.49 -28.97 -8.98
CA ARG A 18 -25.33 -30.43 -8.88
C ARG A 18 -24.17 -30.96 -9.71
N GLU A 19 -23.94 -30.41 -10.89
CA GLU A 19 -23.02 -30.95 -11.90
C GLU A 19 -21.62 -30.30 -11.82
N ILE A 20 -21.52 -29.09 -11.25
CA ILE A 20 -20.27 -28.33 -11.16
C ILE A 20 -19.86 -28.16 -9.70
N GLU A 21 -20.73 -27.58 -8.86
CA GLU A 21 -20.36 -27.25 -7.47
C GLU A 21 -20.25 -28.49 -6.58
N MET A 22 -21.18 -29.45 -6.67
CA MET A 22 -21.11 -30.65 -5.83
C MET A 22 -19.85 -31.51 -6.11
N PRO A 23 -19.43 -31.73 -7.37
CA PRO A 23 -18.15 -32.39 -7.66
C PRO A 23 -16.92 -31.57 -7.26
N SER A 24 -16.99 -30.23 -7.30
CA SER A 24 -15.85 -29.36 -6.94
C SER A 24 -15.43 -29.56 -5.47
N ILE A 25 -16.39 -29.86 -4.58
CA ILE A 25 -16.14 -30.17 -3.16
C ILE A 25 -15.14 -31.31 -3.01
N ILE A 26 -15.26 -32.38 -3.80
CA ILE A 26 -14.34 -33.54 -3.74
C ILE A 26 -12.92 -33.09 -4.09
N THR A 27 -12.79 -32.23 -5.09
CA THR A 27 -11.49 -31.66 -5.50
C THR A 27 -10.90 -30.79 -4.40
N LEU A 28 -11.71 -29.94 -3.75
CA LEU A 28 -11.25 -29.09 -2.65
C LEU A 28 -10.80 -29.90 -1.44
N ILE A 29 -11.53 -30.98 -1.10
CA ILE A 29 -11.13 -31.91 -0.01
C ILE A 29 -9.77 -32.52 -0.32
N HIS A 30 -9.51 -32.92 -1.57
CA HIS A 30 -8.20 -33.47 -1.93
C HIS A 30 -7.08 -32.43 -1.80
N VAL A 31 -7.31 -31.19 -2.21
CA VAL A 31 -6.33 -30.09 -2.05
C VAL A 31 -6.07 -29.81 -0.57
N GLU A 32 -7.12 -29.78 0.26
CA GLU A 32 -7.02 -29.54 1.70
C GLU A 32 -6.24 -30.66 2.42
N LEU A 33 -6.55 -31.92 2.12
CA LEU A 33 -5.87 -33.07 2.73
C LEU A 33 -4.41 -33.22 2.27
N ASN A 34 -4.10 -32.87 1.02
CA ASN A 34 -2.74 -32.92 0.51
C ASN A 34 -1.86 -31.80 1.10
N GLY A 35 -2.42 -30.61 1.26
CA GLY A 35 -1.68 -29.43 1.69
C GLY A 35 -0.58 -29.02 0.71
N ILE A 36 0.38 -28.25 1.22
CA ILE A 36 1.56 -27.80 0.47
C ILE A 36 2.82 -27.96 1.30
N GLY A 37 3.88 -28.49 0.70
CA GLY A 37 5.19 -28.58 1.34
C GLY A 37 5.78 -27.18 1.56
N PHE A 38 6.25 -26.90 2.77
CA PHE A 38 6.82 -25.61 3.14
C PHE A 38 8.12 -25.78 3.93
N SER A 39 9.19 -25.12 3.48
CA SER A 39 10.47 -25.12 4.19
C SER A 39 10.53 -23.97 5.18
N HIS A 40 10.39 -24.29 6.47
CA HIS A 40 10.53 -23.29 7.53
C HIS A 40 11.96 -22.74 7.64
N GLU A 41 12.97 -23.56 7.37
CA GLU A 41 14.38 -23.17 7.43
C GLU A 41 14.74 -22.12 6.37
N GLU A 42 14.29 -22.35 5.14
CA GLU A 42 14.50 -21.38 4.04
C GLU A 42 13.70 -20.10 4.30
N CYS A 43 12.46 -20.21 4.78
CA CYS A 43 11.63 -19.06 5.16
C CYS A 43 12.31 -18.19 6.22
N GLU A 44 12.82 -18.78 7.30
CA GLU A 44 13.50 -18.03 8.35
C GLU A 44 14.82 -17.41 7.85
N THR A 45 15.56 -18.11 7.00
CA THR A 45 16.76 -17.58 6.36
C THR A 45 16.45 -16.33 5.52
N GLN A 46 15.41 -16.41 4.68
CA GLN A 46 14.96 -15.29 3.86
C GLN A 46 14.42 -14.14 4.71
N LYS A 47 13.70 -14.44 5.79
CA LYS A 47 13.19 -13.44 6.74
C LYS A 47 14.32 -12.66 7.40
N VAL A 48 15.35 -13.35 7.91
CA VAL A 48 16.52 -12.70 8.51
C VAL A 48 17.25 -11.84 7.47
N PHE A 49 17.42 -12.36 6.25
CA PHE A 49 18.02 -11.62 5.16
C PHE A 49 17.23 -10.34 4.82
N MET A 50 15.91 -10.45 4.66
CA MET A 50 15.04 -9.31 4.37
C MET A 50 15.05 -8.29 5.52
N GLN A 51 15.07 -8.74 6.77
CA GLN A 51 15.13 -7.86 7.94
C GLN A 51 16.44 -7.06 7.95
N SER A 52 17.58 -7.70 7.70
CA SER A 52 18.88 -7.01 7.62
C SER A 52 18.94 -5.99 6.48
N LYS A 53 18.31 -6.31 5.35
CA LYS A 53 18.22 -5.39 4.21
C LYS A 53 17.30 -4.21 4.49
N LEU A 54 16.17 -4.45 5.17
CA LEU A 54 15.24 -3.39 5.58
C LEU A 54 15.91 -2.40 6.52
N THR A 55 16.64 -2.87 7.55
CA THR A 55 17.34 -1.98 8.48
C THR A 55 18.41 -1.15 7.78
N ALA A 56 19.17 -1.75 6.85
CA ALA A 56 20.17 -1.03 6.08
C ALA A 56 19.55 0.06 5.17
N LEU A 57 18.41 -0.24 4.53
CA LEU A 57 17.69 0.73 3.70
C LEU A 57 17.06 1.85 4.54
N GLU A 58 16.57 1.54 5.74
CA GLU A 58 16.02 2.51 6.67
C GLU A 58 17.09 3.52 7.13
N GLU A 59 18.26 3.04 7.52
CA GLU A 59 19.40 3.89 7.84
C GLU A 59 19.83 4.77 6.66
N GLN A 60 19.89 4.20 5.45
CA GLN A 60 20.19 4.97 4.23
C GLN A 60 19.14 6.05 3.97
N ALA A 61 17.85 5.75 4.15
CA ALA A 61 16.77 6.72 3.98
C ALA A 61 16.88 7.87 4.98
N TYR A 62 17.22 7.60 6.24
CA TYR A 62 17.43 8.64 7.25
C TYR A 62 18.64 9.53 6.95
N LEU A 63 19.74 8.93 6.46
CA LEU A 63 20.91 9.69 6.04
C LEU A 63 20.60 10.61 4.86
N LEU A 64 19.85 10.12 3.87
CA LEU A 64 19.46 10.90 2.70
C LEU A 64 18.43 12.00 3.01
N ALA A 65 17.52 11.75 3.96
CA ALA A 65 16.53 12.73 4.40
C ALA A 65 17.09 13.77 5.39
N GLY A 66 18.17 13.43 6.10
CA GLY A 66 18.76 14.26 7.15
C GLY A 66 17.97 14.29 8.46
N ARG A 67 16.90 13.48 8.57
CA ARG A 67 16.13 13.26 9.81
C ARG A 67 15.54 11.85 9.84
N THR A 68 15.11 11.44 11.02
CA THR A 68 14.28 10.23 11.20
C THR A 68 12.82 10.53 10.87
N PHE A 69 12.14 9.55 10.29
CA PHE A 69 10.73 9.63 9.91
C PHE A 69 10.15 8.21 9.82
N SER A 70 8.82 8.06 9.87
CA SER A 70 8.19 6.75 9.79
C SER A 70 8.02 6.31 8.33
N LEU A 71 8.75 5.26 7.92
CA LEU A 71 8.60 4.62 6.61
C LEU A 71 7.27 3.86 6.43
N THR A 72 6.51 3.65 7.50
CA THR A 72 5.19 3.02 7.44
C THR A 72 4.06 4.03 7.24
N SER A 73 4.34 5.32 7.43
CA SER A 73 3.33 6.39 7.32
C SER A 73 3.48 7.13 5.99
N PRO A 74 2.50 7.05 5.08
CA PRO A 74 2.56 7.78 3.82
C PRO A 74 2.60 9.30 4.01
N ASP A 75 1.99 9.82 5.07
CA ASP A 75 1.97 11.26 5.36
C ASP A 75 3.35 11.80 5.76
N ASP A 76 4.13 11.02 6.53
CA ASP A 76 5.48 11.43 6.95
C ASP A 76 6.46 11.35 5.77
N ILE A 77 6.33 10.33 4.91
CA ILE A 77 7.07 10.24 3.64
C ILE A 77 6.74 11.44 2.73
N ALA A 78 5.46 11.77 2.59
CA ALA A 78 5.03 12.91 1.78
C ALA A 78 5.59 14.24 2.34
N GLN A 79 5.63 14.40 3.66
CA GLN A 79 6.23 15.54 4.32
C GLN A 79 7.72 15.67 3.97
N VAL A 80 8.50 14.59 4.08
CA VAL A 80 9.93 14.60 3.72
C VAL A 80 10.13 14.92 2.24
N LEU A 81 9.44 14.23 1.34
CA LEU A 81 9.67 14.36 -0.11
C LEU A 81 9.25 15.72 -0.66
N TYR A 82 8.07 16.21 -0.31
CA TYR A 82 7.46 17.36 -0.99
C TYR A 82 7.61 18.67 -0.23
N LEU A 83 7.76 18.64 1.09
CA LEU A 83 7.84 19.84 1.91
C LEU A 83 9.29 20.14 2.33
N GLU A 84 10.05 19.12 2.74
CA GLU A 84 11.44 19.29 3.17
C GLU A 84 12.41 19.26 1.98
N LEU A 85 12.38 18.18 1.19
CA LEU A 85 13.20 18.03 -0.03
C LEU A 85 12.66 18.81 -1.22
N LYS A 86 11.43 19.34 -1.12
CA LYS A 86 10.76 20.20 -2.12
C LYS A 86 10.74 19.57 -3.52
N LEU A 87 10.60 18.25 -3.60
CA LEU A 87 10.51 17.57 -4.89
C LEU A 87 9.18 17.90 -5.58
N PRO A 88 9.17 18.06 -6.91
CA PRO A 88 7.94 18.33 -7.64
C PRO A 88 7.09 17.04 -7.73
N PRO A 89 5.80 17.06 -7.34
CA PRO A 89 4.92 15.88 -7.40
C PRO A 89 4.65 15.39 -8.84
N THR A 90 4.94 16.20 -9.85
CA THR A 90 4.79 15.84 -11.27
C THR A 90 6.08 15.28 -11.87
N GLY A 91 7.22 15.29 -11.15
CA GLY A 91 8.53 14.89 -11.68
C GLY A 91 9.20 15.94 -12.59
N GLU A 92 8.53 17.08 -12.82
CA GLU A 92 9.04 18.18 -13.63
C GLU A 92 9.47 19.35 -12.74
N VAL A 93 10.70 19.83 -12.91
CA VAL A 93 11.18 21.05 -12.26
C VAL A 93 10.60 22.26 -12.98
N ARG A 94 9.41 22.72 -12.55
CA ARG A 94 8.86 23.98 -13.05
C ARG A 94 9.56 25.13 -12.31
N ASN A 95 10.47 25.81 -12.99
CA ASN A 95 11.03 27.09 -12.56
C ASN A 95 9.94 28.17 -12.67
N SER A 96 8.98 28.18 -11.75
CA SER A 96 8.05 29.29 -11.59
C SER A 96 8.02 29.67 -10.12
N ASP A 97 8.58 30.85 -9.85
CA ASP A 97 8.31 31.65 -8.67
C ASP A 97 6.80 31.66 -8.35
N GLN A 98 6.47 31.76 -7.06
CA GLN A 98 5.16 31.83 -6.43
C GLN A 98 4.58 30.55 -5.79
N GLY A 99 4.47 30.62 -4.46
CA GLY A 99 3.34 30.07 -3.73
C GLY A 99 3.70 29.51 -2.37
N ARG A 100 3.78 30.38 -1.36
CA ARG A 100 3.84 30.05 0.08
C ARG A 100 3.11 28.73 0.37
N VAL A 101 3.85 27.67 0.68
CA VAL A 101 3.25 26.46 1.25
C VAL A 101 2.98 26.81 2.71
N ALA A 102 1.77 27.30 2.97
CA ALA A 102 1.33 27.63 4.32
C ALA A 102 1.38 26.36 5.18
N MET A 103 2.15 26.42 6.26
CA MET A 103 2.17 25.37 7.29
C MET A 103 0.75 25.16 7.83
N PRO A 104 0.30 23.92 8.09
CA PRO A 104 -0.81 23.73 8.99
C PRO A 104 -0.32 24.06 10.40
N THR A 105 -0.61 25.27 10.88
CA THR A 105 -0.53 25.57 12.30
C THR A 105 -1.47 24.63 13.05
N ARG A 106 -0.95 23.99 14.10
CA ARG A 106 -1.69 23.10 15.00
C ARG A 106 -2.93 23.86 15.51
N LYS A 107 -4.11 23.53 14.98
CA LYS A 107 -5.37 24.21 15.29
C LYS A 107 -5.68 24.01 16.78
N THR A 108 -5.61 25.06 17.57
CA THR A 108 -6.35 25.15 18.83
C THR A 108 -7.85 25.20 18.52
N LEU A 109 -8.66 24.62 19.41
CA LEU A 109 -10.09 24.45 19.22
C LEU A 109 -10.82 25.81 19.11
N GLY A 110 -11.64 25.95 18.07
CA GLY A 110 -12.64 27.00 17.95
C GLY A 110 -12.67 27.65 16.57
N GLY A 111 -13.74 27.43 15.80
CA GLY A 111 -14.03 28.21 14.60
C GLY A 111 -14.43 27.39 13.37
N ARG A 112 -15.73 27.45 13.04
CA ARG A 112 -16.32 27.01 11.78
C ARG A 112 -15.63 27.69 10.60
N GLY A 113 -14.94 26.91 9.77
CA GLY A 113 -14.37 27.36 8.50
C GLY A 113 -14.10 26.15 7.62
N ARG A 114 -14.69 26.14 6.42
CA ARG A 114 -14.54 25.12 5.37
C ARG A 114 -13.12 24.57 5.35
N GLY A 115 -12.97 23.28 5.62
CA GLY A 115 -11.69 22.58 5.53
C GLY A 115 -11.17 22.67 4.11
N GLN A 116 -10.14 23.49 3.91
CA GLN A 116 -9.31 23.45 2.72
C GLN A 116 -8.64 22.07 2.76
N MET A 117 -9.01 21.19 1.83
CA MET A 117 -8.43 19.84 1.75
C MET A 117 -6.91 20.01 1.68
N ALA A 118 -6.19 19.48 2.67
CA ALA A 118 -4.75 19.38 2.60
C ALA A 118 -4.42 18.75 1.24
N LYS A 119 -3.50 19.35 0.48
CA LYS A 119 -3.04 18.75 -0.77
C LYS A 119 -2.42 17.40 -0.39
N HIS A 120 -3.17 16.32 -0.58
CA HIS A 120 -2.68 14.97 -0.34
C HIS A 120 -1.68 14.67 -1.44
N PHE A 121 -0.41 14.69 -1.08
CA PHE A 121 0.63 14.25 -2.00
C PHE A 121 0.66 12.71 -1.99
N SER A 122 0.65 12.12 -3.18
CA SER A 122 0.68 10.66 -3.30
C SER A 122 2.08 10.13 -3.07
N THR A 123 2.17 9.00 -2.36
CA THR A 123 3.38 8.18 -2.15
C THR A 123 3.23 6.82 -2.83
N SER A 124 2.36 6.72 -3.86
CA SER A 124 2.26 5.52 -4.68
C SER A 124 3.54 5.28 -5.48
N LYS A 125 3.75 4.03 -5.88
CA LYS A 125 4.89 3.64 -6.74
C LYS A 125 5.02 4.55 -7.98
N GLU A 126 3.90 4.83 -8.66
CA GLU A 126 3.89 5.69 -9.86
C GLU A 126 4.32 7.13 -9.57
N ALA A 127 3.98 7.67 -8.38
CA ALA A 127 4.39 9.01 -7.99
C ALA A 127 5.90 9.06 -7.70
N LEU A 128 6.42 8.04 -6.99
CA LEU A 128 7.83 7.94 -6.63
C LEU A 128 8.74 7.70 -7.85
N GLU A 129 8.29 6.91 -8.83
CA GLU A 129 9.06 6.67 -10.07
C GLU A 129 9.30 7.95 -10.87
N LYS A 130 8.36 8.90 -10.88
CA LYS A 130 8.51 10.18 -11.57
C LYS A 130 9.59 11.07 -10.95
N ILE A 131 9.84 10.93 -9.65
CA ILE A 131 10.81 11.73 -8.91
C ILE A 131 12.13 11.00 -8.65
N LYS A 132 12.25 9.72 -9.03
CA LYS A 132 13.45 8.89 -8.87
C LYS A 132 14.72 9.51 -9.48
N ASN A 133 14.58 10.23 -10.59
CA ASN A 133 15.73 10.87 -11.24
C ASN A 133 16.18 12.17 -10.57
N LEU A 134 15.36 12.72 -9.67
CA LEU A 134 15.62 14.00 -9.00
C LEU A 134 16.29 13.84 -7.64
N HIS A 135 16.08 12.71 -6.97
CA HIS A 135 16.65 12.41 -5.67
C HIS A 135 16.89 10.91 -5.50
N PRO A 136 17.93 10.47 -4.77
CA PRO A 136 18.19 9.04 -4.54
C PRO A 136 17.18 8.35 -3.61
N LEU A 137 16.42 9.11 -2.80
CA LEU A 137 15.54 8.55 -1.75
C LEU A 137 14.30 7.77 -2.29
N PRO A 138 13.62 8.21 -3.37
CA PRO A 138 12.53 7.43 -3.99
C PRO A 138 12.99 6.18 -4.79
N GLY A 139 14.30 5.89 -4.84
CA GLY A 139 14.92 4.97 -5.80
C GLY A 139 15.22 3.57 -5.29
#